data_AF-A0AAW9KYL9-F1
#
_entry.id   AF-A0AAW9KYL9-F1
#
_cell.length_a   1.000
_cell.length_b   1.000
_cell.length_c   1.000
_cell.angle_alpha   90.00
_cell.angle_beta   90.00
_cell.angle_gamma   90.00
#
_symmetry.space_group_name_H-M   'P 1'
#
loop_
_entity.id
_entity.type
_entity.pdbx_description
1 polymer ?
#
loop_
_entity_poly.entity_id
_entity_poly.type
_entity_poly.pdbx_seq_one_letter_code
_entity_poly.pdbx_strand_id
1 'polypeptide(L)' 'MPEGSSPCTISFNRSSAHLGGATPLTIKVAYSASYSGSDGSSGTLPAITTTSTVNLPVAEVQTLTTNAKNPRQN' A
#
# COMPACT_ATOMS: atom_id res chain seq x y z
N MET A 1 -3.79 -19.38 5.94
CA MET A 1 -3.41 -18.53 4.79
C MET A 1 -1.95 -18.14 5.02
N PRO A 2 -1.02 -18.38 4.07
CA PRO A 2 0.38 -18.03 4.26
C PRO A 2 0.56 -16.53 4.52
N GLU A 3 1.54 -16.17 5.34
CA GLU A 3 1.97 -14.79 5.52
C GLU A 3 2.30 -14.16 4.16
N GLY A 4 1.68 -13.02 3.85
CA GLY A 4 1.88 -12.31 2.58
C GLY A 4 1.02 -12.78 1.40
N SER A 5 0.05 -13.69 1.57
CA SER A 5 -0.80 -14.14 0.45
C SER A 5 -1.98 -13.21 0.09
N SER A 6 -1.98 -11.97 0.60
CA SER A 6 -2.98 -10.98 0.24
C SER A 6 -2.86 -10.65 -1.25
N PRO A 7 -3.91 -10.88 -2.09
CA PRO A 7 -3.89 -10.62 -3.53
C PRO A 7 -4.00 -9.12 -3.84
N CYS A 8 -3.33 -8.28 -3.05
CA CYS A 8 -3.51 -6.83 -3.05
C CYS A 8 -2.81 -6.20 -4.25
N THR A 9 -3.42 -6.33 -5.42
CA THR A 9 -3.19 -5.41 -6.53
C THR A 9 -3.78 -4.06 -6.16
N ILE A 10 -2.93 -3.05 -5.99
CA ILE A 10 -3.34 -1.67 -5.70
C ILE A 10 -3.20 -0.86 -6.98
N SER A 11 -4.33 -0.39 -7.53
CA SER A 11 -4.35 0.45 -8.71
C SER A 11 -4.60 1.91 -8.34
N PHE A 12 -3.80 2.82 -8.90
CA PHE A 12 -3.95 4.26 -8.74
C PHE A 12 -4.44 4.87 -10.05
N ASN A 13 -5.63 5.48 -10.03
CA ASN A 13 -6.22 6.09 -11.24
C ASN A 13 -5.67 7.50 -11.55
N ARG A 14 -4.85 8.07 -10.65
CA ARG A 14 -4.20 9.38 -10.82
C ARG A 14 -2.81 9.40 -10.17
N SER A 15 -1.90 10.15 -10.78
CA SER A 15 -0.56 10.42 -10.23
C SER A 15 -0.63 11.23 -8.94
N SER A 16 0.25 10.93 -7.98
CA SER A 16 0.43 11.69 -6.73
C SER A 16 1.25 12.97 -6.88
N ALA A 17 1.65 13.34 -8.10
CA ALA A 17 2.33 14.59 -8.38
C ALA A 17 1.54 15.81 -7.87
N HIS A 18 0.20 15.74 -7.92
CA HIS A 18 -0.68 16.79 -7.40
C HIS A 18 -0.74 16.87 -5.86
N LEU A 19 -0.23 15.86 -5.14
CA LEU A 19 -0.26 15.74 -3.67
C LEU A 19 1.13 15.92 -3.04
N GLY A 20 2.07 16.54 -3.74
CA GLY A 20 3.45 16.69 -3.26
C GLY A 20 4.36 15.51 -3.61
N GLY A 21 3.94 14.62 -4.53
CA GLY A 21 4.83 13.65 -5.17
C GLY A 21 4.94 12.29 -4.47
N ALA A 22 4.14 12.02 -3.44
CA ALA A 22 4.11 10.74 -2.76
C ALA A 22 2.70 10.31 -2.35
N THR A 23 2.44 9.00 -2.39
CA THR A 23 1.23 8.40 -1.80
C THR A 23 1.64 7.53 -0.62
N PRO A 24 1.20 7.83 0.62
CA PRO A 24 1.46 6.95 1.75
C PRO A 24 0.63 5.66 1.62
N LEU A 25 1.29 4.52 1.46
CA LEU A 25 0.69 3.21 1.49
C LEU A 25 0.86 2.61 2.89
N THR A 26 -0.25 2.33 3.58
CA THR A 26 -0.24 1.68 4.89
C THR A 26 -0.59 0.21 4.76
N ILE A 27 0.28 -0.66 5.27
CA ILE A 27 0.14 -2.11 5.26
C ILE A 27 -0.06 -2.56 6.71
N LYS A 28 -1.04 -3.44 6.92
CA LYS A 28 -1.30 -4.08 8.21
C LYS A 28 -1.24 -5.59 8.04
N VAL A 29 -0.46 -6.24 8.90
CA VAL A 29 -0.37 -7.70 8.95
C VAL A 29 -0.77 -8.13 10.35
N ALA A 30 -1.70 -9.08 10.43
CA ALA A 30 -2.18 -9.63 11.69
C ALA A 30 -1.82 -11.12 11.75
N TYR A 31 -1.07 -11.49 12.78
CA TYR A 31 -0.66 -12.86 13.04
C TYR A 31 -1.54 -13.43 14.14
N SER A 32 -2.02 -14.64 13.94
CA SER A 32 -2.71 -15.43 14.97
C SER A 32 -2.13 -16.83 14.98
N ALA A 33 -2.05 -17.43 16.16
CA ALA A 33 -1.48 -18.76 16.33
C ALA A 33 -2.30 -19.57 17.33
N SER A 34 -2.35 -20.88 17.10
CA SER A 34 -2.88 -21.87 18.02
C SER A 34 -1.81 -22.90 18.34
N TYR A 35 -1.90 -23.51 19.52
CA TYR A 35 -0.96 -24.53 19.96
C TYR A 35 -1.70 -25.76 20.49
N SER A 36 -1.03 -26.90 20.41
CA SER A 36 -1.41 -28.14 21.07
C SER A 36 -0.18 -28.76 21.74
N GLY A 37 -0.27 -29.00 23.05
CA GLY A 37 0.76 -29.64 23.87
C GLY A 37 0.63 -31.16 23.87
N SER A 38 1.74 -31.86 24.13
CA SER A 38 1.79 -33.32 24.25
C SER A 38 1.11 -33.85 25.52
N ASP A 39 0.82 -32.98 26.48
CA ASP A 39 0.07 -33.24 27.71
C ASP A 39 -1.45 -33.12 27.52
N GLY A 40 -1.91 -32.86 26.29
CA GLY A 40 -3.32 -32.66 25.96
C GLY A 40 -3.81 -31.21 26.12
N SER A 41 -2.94 -30.29 26.55
CA SER A 41 -3.26 -28.86 26.58
C SER A 41 -3.40 -28.31 25.17
N SER A 42 -4.28 -27.33 24.96
CA SER A 42 -4.36 -26.59 23.70
C SER A 42 -4.94 -25.20 23.93
N GLY A 43 -4.71 -24.30 22.98
CA GLY A 43 -5.26 -22.95 23.06
C GLY A 43 -4.82 -22.05 21.93
N THR A 44 -5.14 -20.77 22.07
CA THR A 44 -4.75 -19.70 21.16
C THR A 44 -3.76 -18.77 21.82
N LEU A 45 -2.83 -18.25 21.02
CA LEU A 45 -1.96 -17.16 21.43
C LEU A 45 -2.63 -15.82 21.08
N PRO A 46 -2.41 -14.77 21.89
CA PRO A 46 -2.87 -13.43 21.54
C PRO A 46 -2.38 -13.02 20.16
N ALA A 47 -3.29 -12.45 19.35
CA ALA A 47 -2.92 -11.96 18.04
C ALA A 47 -2.00 -10.75 18.14
N ILE A 48 -1.03 -10.65 17.26
CA ILE A 48 -0.17 -9.48 17.12
C ILE A 48 -0.42 -8.83 15.77
N THR A 49 -0.36 -7.49 15.72
CA THR A 49 -0.53 -6.74 14.48
C THR A 49 0.69 -5.86 14.26
N THR A 50 1.25 -5.92 13.06
CA THR A 50 2.34 -5.04 12.62
C THR A 50 1.80 -4.09 11.57
N THR A 51 2.02 -2.80 11.77
CA THR A 51 1.65 -1.75 10.81
C THR A 51 2.92 -1.12 10.26
N SER A 52 2.98 -0.95 8.94
CA SER A 52 4.07 -0.24 8.27
C SER A 52 3.51 0.72 7.24
N THR A 53 4.11 1.90 7.13
CA THR A 53 3.76 2.89 6.12
C THR A 53 4.97 3.11 5.22
N VAL A 54 4.77 2.98 3.92
CA VAL A 54 5.77 3.27 2.89
C VAL A 54 5.24 4.37 1.98
N ASN A 55 6.07 5.37 1.69
CA ASN A 55 5.72 6.40 0.73
C ASN A 55 6.05 5.91 -0.68
N LEU A 56 5.04 5.77 -1.52
CA LEU A 56 5.20 5.44 -2.93
C LEU A 56 5.48 6.75 -3.71
N PRO A 57 6.69 6.92 -4.26
CA PRO A 57 7.01 8.13 -5.02
C PRO A 57 6.31 8.12 -6.38
N VAL A 58 6.13 9.31 -6.96
CA VAL A 58 5.76 9.42 -8.37
C VAL A 58 6.88 8.82 -9.23
N ALA A 59 6.54 7.85 -10.08
CA ALA A 59 7.50 7.20 -10.97
C ALA A 59 8.00 8.13 -12.07
N GLU A 60 7.12 8.95 -12.65
CA GLU A 60 7.45 9.89 -13.71
C GLU A 60 6.59 11.15 -13.64
N VAL A 61 7.23 12.31 -13.80
CA VAL A 61 6.57 13.62 -13.91
C VAL A 61 6.93 14.21 -15.26
N GLN A 62 5.94 14.36 -16.14
CA GLN A 62 6.11 15.05 -17.41
C GLN A 62 5.34 16.37 -17.40
N THR A 63 6.03 17.46 -17.71
CA THR A 63 5.43 18.79 -17.83
C THR A 63 5.17 19.13 -19.30
N LEU A 64 3.93 19.46 -19.63
CA LEU A 64 3.58 20.04 -20.93
C LEU A 64 3.89 21.55 -20.92
N THR A 65 4.96 21.94 -21.58
CA THR A 65 5.20 23.35 -21.87
C THR A 65 4.34 23.78 -23.05
N THR A 66 3.33 24.59 -22.79
CA THR A 66 2.57 25.26 -23.85
C THR A 66 3.28 26.53 -24.24
N ASN A 67 3.55 26.71 -25.53
CA ASN A 67 3.92 28.03 -26.03
C ASN A 67 2.70 28.94 -25.83
N ALA A 68 2.86 30.09 -25.19
CA ALA A 68 1.81 31.11 -25.02
C ALA A 68 1.21 31.62 -26.36
N LYS A 69 1.71 31.12 -27.49
CA LYS A 69 1.30 31.42 -28.86
C LYS A 69 0.67 30.20 -29.54
N ASN A 70 -0.34 29.57 -28.94
CA ASN A 70 -1.23 28.66 -29.67
C ASN A 70 -2.66 29.22 -29.68
N PRO A 71 -3.08 29.96 -30.72
CA PRO A 71 -4.34 30.71 -30.77
C PRO A 71 -5.58 29.85 -31.09
N ARG A 72 -5.53 28.53 -30.90
CA ARG A 72 -6.67 27.64 -31.14
C ARG A 72 -7.20 27.10 -29.81
N GLN A 73 -7.85 27.99 -29.06
CA GLN A 73 -8.88 27.61 -28.12
C GLN A 73 -10.21 27.80 -28.85
N ASN A 74 -10.93 26.68 -28.98
CA ASN A 74 -12.21 26.52 -29.66
C ASN A 74 -13.34 27.16 -28.85
#